data_AF-A0A7V8E4X8-F1
#
_entry.id   AF-A0A7V8E4X8-F1
#
_cell.length_a   1.000
_cell.length_b   1.000
_cell.length_c   1.000
_cell.angle_alpha   90.00
_cell.angle_beta   90.00
_cell.angle_gamma   90.00
#
_symmetry.space_group_name_H-M   'P 1'
#
loop_
_entity.id
_entity.type
_entity.pdbx_description
1 polymer ?
#
loop_
_entity_poly.entity_id
_entity_poly.type
_entity_poly.pdbx_seq_one_letter_code
_entity_poly.pdbx_strand_id
1 'polypeptide(L)'
;MNRLFPLNEVLPELSSQIERELRAEGRAELADQIRDFQIARWTHDPACQGIYVTTEGRPLNVVEQNVIGIRHGETVVLDSCNLDTDNFARISGIELFHRPDLLAKLEALSDRAC
;
A
#
# COMPACT_ATOMS: atom_id res chain seq x y z
N MET A 1 -5.68 -5.54 -18.61
CA MET A 1 -5.81 -4.66 -17.43
C MET A 1 -5.70 -5.56 -16.22
N ASN A 2 -4.72 -5.32 -15.35
CA ASN A 2 -4.71 -5.98 -14.05
C ASN A 2 -5.92 -5.49 -13.25
N ARG A 3 -6.57 -6.41 -12.54
CA ARG A 3 -7.71 -6.07 -11.70
C ARG A 3 -7.18 -5.39 -10.44
N LEU A 4 -7.68 -4.20 -10.16
CA LEU A 4 -7.41 -3.47 -8.92
C LEU A 4 -8.39 -3.93 -7.84
N PHE A 5 -7.89 -4.08 -6.61
CA PHE A 5 -8.71 -4.48 -5.47
C PHE A 5 -8.59 -3.44 -4.34
N PRO A 6 -9.69 -2.88 -3.82
CA PRO A 6 -9.64 -1.95 -2.70
C PRO A 6 -9.07 -2.62 -1.44
N LEU A 7 -8.09 -1.99 -0.78
CA LEU A 7 -7.46 -2.54 0.43
C LEU A 7 -8.48 -2.78 1.55
N ASN A 8 -9.43 -1.86 1.71
CA ASN A 8 -10.49 -1.93 2.71
C ASN A 8 -11.50 -3.08 2.44
N GLU A 9 -11.59 -3.59 1.22
CA GLU A 9 -12.42 -4.77 0.91
C GLU A 9 -11.65 -6.08 1.16
N VAL A 10 -10.36 -6.10 0.82
CA VAL A 10 -9.53 -7.29 0.92
C VAL A 10 -9.07 -7.52 2.36
N LEU A 11 -8.56 -6.46 2.99
CA LEU A 11 -7.95 -6.46 4.32
C LEU A 11 -8.59 -5.35 5.19
N PRO A 12 -9.91 -5.41 5.47
CA PRO A 12 -10.66 -4.35 6.15
C PRO A 12 -10.07 -3.99 7.52
N GLU A 13 -9.67 -4.99 8.31
CA GLU A 13 -9.12 -4.77 9.64
C GLU A 13 -7.78 -4.04 9.58
N LEU A 14 -6.91 -4.41 8.63
CA LEU A 14 -5.63 -3.77 8.41
C LEU A 14 -5.84 -2.32 7.95
N SER A 15 -6.72 -2.08 6.97
CA SER A 15 -7.03 -0.73 6.48
C SER A 15 -7.47 0.18 7.63
N SER A 16 -8.39 -0.30 8.47
CA SER A 16 -8.91 0.45 9.62
C SER A 16 -7.83 0.73 10.68
N GLN A 17 -6.92 -0.23 10.88
CA GLN A 17 -5.80 -0.10 11.80
C GLN A 17 -4.81 0.97 11.32
N ILE A 18 -4.40 0.90 10.05
CA ILE A 18 -3.47 1.87 9.45
C ILE A 18 -4.07 3.29 9.50
N GLU A 19 -5.35 3.46 9.14
CA GLU A 19 -6.02 4.77 9.22
C GLU A 19 -5.97 5.38 10.62
N ARG A 20 -6.18 4.55 11.65
CA ARG A 20 -6.15 4.99 13.05
C ARG A 20 -4.73 5.37 13.48
N GLU A 21 -3.74 4.56 13.15
CA GLU A 21 -2.32 4.81 13.48
C GLU A 21 -1.84 6.12 12.83
N LEU A 22 -2.10 6.30 11.53
CA LEU A 22 -1.76 7.54 10.81
C LEU A 22 -2.43 8.78 11.41
N ARG A 23 -3.71 8.69 11.80
CA ARG A 23 -4.40 9.81 12.45
C ARG A 23 -3.83 10.11 13.83
N ALA A 24 -3.44 9.09 14.59
CA ALA A 24 -2.80 9.27 15.89
C ALA A 24 -1.44 9.99 15.78
N GLU A 25 -0.71 9.77 14.68
CA GLU A 25 0.53 10.47 14.35
C GLU A 25 0.35 11.85 13.71
N GLY A 26 -0.90 12.31 13.50
CA GLY A 26 -1.19 13.58 12.84
C GLY A 26 -1.05 13.56 11.33
N ARG A 27 -0.94 12.38 10.70
CA ARG A 27 -0.80 12.17 9.24
C ARG A 27 -2.15 11.94 8.56
N ALA A 28 -3.11 12.85 8.78
CA ALA A 28 -4.49 12.69 8.31
C ALA A 28 -4.61 12.55 6.79
N GLU A 29 -3.77 13.22 6.02
CA GLU A 29 -3.78 13.14 4.54
C GLU A 29 -3.39 11.74 4.04
N LEU A 30 -2.43 11.08 4.68
CA LEU A 30 -2.09 9.69 4.35
C LEU A 30 -3.21 8.74 4.78
N ALA A 31 -3.86 9.00 5.93
CA ALA A 31 -4.99 8.20 6.37
C ALA A 31 -6.15 8.26 5.36
N ASP A 32 -6.43 9.42 4.77
CA ASP A 32 -7.45 9.55 3.74
C ASP A 32 -7.08 8.78 2.46
N GLN A 33 -5.79 8.71 2.09
CA GLN A 33 -5.31 7.92 0.95
C GLN A 33 -5.49 6.40 1.15
N ILE A 34 -5.43 5.90 2.39
CA ILE A 34 -5.63 4.47 2.68
C ILE A 34 -7.05 4.01 2.29
N ARG A 35 -8.05 4.87 2.48
CA ARG A 35 -9.45 4.57 2.15
C ARG A 35 -9.63 4.26 0.66
N ASP A 36 -8.89 4.95 -0.18
CA ASP A 36 -8.95 4.82 -1.64
C ASP A 36 -7.85 3.90 -2.19
N PHE A 37 -7.01 3.32 -1.32
CA PHE A 37 -5.86 2.52 -1.73
C PHE A 37 -6.30 1.27 -2.49
N GLN A 38 -5.78 1.14 -3.72
CA GLN A 38 -6.02 0.01 -4.58
C GLN A 38 -4.78 -0.89 -4.62
N ILE A 39 -4.96 -2.16 -4.27
CA ILE A 39 -3.94 -3.19 -4.45
C ILE A 39 -3.85 -3.49 -5.95
N ALA A 40 -2.71 -3.16 -6.55
CA ALA A 40 -2.41 -3.48 -7.94
C ALA A 40 -1.59 -4.76 -8.09
N ARG A 41 -0.61 -4.95 -7.20
CA ARG A 41 0.21 -6.16 -7.11
C ARG A 41 0.72 -6.33 -5.70
N TRP A 42 1.15 -7.55 -5.39
CA TRP A 42 1.85 -7.86 -4.16
C TRP A 42 2.95 -8.89 -4.41
N THR A 43 3.94 -8.92 -3.52
CA THR A 43 5.03 -9.90 -3.51
C THR A 43 5.25 -10.38 -2.08
N HIS A 44 5.72 -11.61 -1.92
CA HIS A 44 6.07 -12.17 -0.61
C HIS A 44 7.52 -12.65 -0.63
N ASP A 45 8.30 -12.20 0.34
CA ASP A 45 9.63 -12.70 0.62
C ASP A 45 9.56 -13.65 1.83
N PRO A 46 9.64 -14.98 1.60
CA PRO A 46 9.55 -15.95 2.68
C PRO A 46 10.78 -15.95 3.60
N ALA A 47 11.91 -15.38 3.18
CA ALA A 47 13.13 -15.35 3.98
C ALA A 47 12.98 -14.40 5.18
N CYS A 48 12.29 -13.28 4.99
CA CYS A 48 11.98 -12.31 6.03
C CYS A 48 10.50 -12.35 6.49
N GLN A 49 9.68 -13.22 5.91
CA GLN A 49 8.22 -13.25 6.09
C GLN A 49 7.57 -11.88 5.82
N GLY A 50 8.11 -11.18 4.81
CA GLY A 50 7.70 -9.85 4.40
C GLY A 50 6.73 -9.91 3.23
N ILE A 51 5.65 -9.14 3.28
CA ILE A 51 4.71 -8.96 2.18
C ILE A 51 4.78 -7.52 1.74
N TYR A 52 5.02 -7.29 0.45
CA TYR A 52 5.01 -5.96 -0.13
C TYR A 52 3.79 -5.81 -1.03
N VAL A 53 2.93 -4.85 -0.71
CA VAL A 53 1.70 -4.53 -1.46
C VAL A 53 1.90 -3.18 -2.12
N THR A 54 1.71 -3.08 -3.44
CA THR A 54 1.85 -1.80 -4.16
C THR A 54 0.57 -1.39 -4.84
N THR A 55 0.40 -0.09 -5.00
CA THR A 55 -0.69 0.51 -5.76
C THR A 55 -0.22 0.96 -7.14
N GLU A 56 -1.14 0.95 -8.11
CA GLU A 56 -0.99 1.73 -9.33
C GLU A 56 -1.39 3.17 -8.97
N GLY A 57 -0.42 3.94 -8.46
CA GLY A 57 -0.62 5.35 -8.17
C GLY A 57 -1.11 6.10 -9.42
N ARG A 58 -1.77 7.27 -9.23
CA ARG A 58 -2.24 8.06 -10.39
C ARG A 58 -1.08 8.33 -11.35
N PRO A 59 -1.31 8.23 -12.67
CA PRO A 59 -0.31 8.63 -13.65
C PRO A 59 0.16 10.05 -13.36
N LEU A 60 1.47 10.27 -13.37
CA LEU A 60 2.02 11.61 -13.34
C LEU A 60 1.57 12.39 -14.57
N ASN A 61 1.30 13.68 -14.41
CA ASN A 61 1.09 14.56 -15.56
C ASN A 61 2.42 14.80 -16.31
N VAL A 62 2.33 15.34 -17.53
CA VAL A 62 3.49 15.56 -18.41
C VAL A 62 4.59 16.40 -17.75
N VAL A 63 4.25 17.34 -16.87
CA VAL A 63 5.23 18.18 -16.17
C VAL A 63 5.95 17.37 -15.09
N GLU A 64 5.21 16.63 -14.28
CA GLU A 64 5.75 15.79 -13.21
C GLU A 64 6.69 14.69 -13.77
N GLN A 65 6.32 14.09 -14.91
CA GLN A 65 7.13 13.09 -15.60
C GLN A 65 8.46 13.67 -16.12
N ASN A 66 8.43 14.86 -16.71
CA ASN A 66 9.59 15.44 -17.39
C ASN A 66 10.59 16.11 -16.44
N VAL A 67 10.18 16.53 -15.23
CA VAL A 67 11.04 17.31 -14.33
C VAL A 67 11.62 16.46 -13.19
N ILE A 68 10.83 15.55 -12.61
CA ILE A 68 11.21 14.88 -11.34
C ILE A 68 11.08 13.35 -11.44
N GLY A 69 10.06 12.86 -12.16
CA GLY A 69 9.69 11.44 -12.18
C GLY A 69 9.07 10.98 -10.84
N ILE A 70 8.67 9.71 -10.75
CA ILE A 70 8.27 9.09 -9.47
C ILE A 70 9.51 8.52 -8.81
N ARG A 71 9.78 8.90 -7.56
CA ARG A 71 10.86 8.37 -6.72
C ARG A 71 10.32 8.06 -5.32
N HIS A 72 11.00 7.19 -4.59
CA HIS A 72 10.72 7.00 -3.18
C HIS A 72 10.88 8.33 -2.42
N GLY A 73 9.91 8.65 -1.57
CA GLY A 73 9.86 9.84 -0.71
C GLY A 73 10.33 9.50 0.70
N GLU A 74 9.40 9.08 1.54
CA GLU A 74 9.65 8.60 2.90
C GLU A 74 9.02 7.23 3.16
N THR A 75 9.58 6.50 4.13
CA THR A 75 8.93 5.34 4.77
C THR A 75 8.38 5.76 6.14
N VAL A 76 7.08 5.65 6.32
CA VAL A 76 6.40 5.85 7.61
C VAL A 76 6.29 4.50 8.31
N VAL A 77 6.94 4.36 9.46
CA VAL A 77 6.93 3.13 10.26
C VAL A 77 5.76 3.19 11.24
N LEU A 78 4.81 2.28 11.10
CA LEU A 78 3.68 2.11 12.00
C LEU A 78 3.80 0.77 12.74
N ASP A 79 3.03 0.60 13.81
CA ASP A 79 2.97 -0.66 14.54
C ASP A 79 2.45 -1.82 13.66
N SER A 80 1.58 -1.50 12.69
CA SER A 80 0.98 -2.50 11.80
C SER A 80 1.78 -2.81 10.52
N CYS A 81 2.59 -1.87 10.04
CA CYS A 81 3.26 -1.94 8.74
C CYS A 81 4.28 -0.80 8.55
N ASN A 82 5.11 -0.90 7.51
CA ASN A 82 5.74 0.29 6.92
C ASN A 82 4.91 0.78 5.73
N LEU A 83 4.75 2.10 5.60
CA LEU A 83 4.13 2.74 4.43
C LEU A 83 5.18 3.51 3.65
N ASP A 84 5.37 3.14 2.39
CA ASP A 84 6.24 3.89 1.49
C ASP A 84 5.45 4.95 0.76
N THR A 85 5.93 6.18 0.79
CA THR A 85 5.41 7.28 -0.02
C THR A 85 6.35 7.57 -1.19
N ASP A 86 5.83 8.21 -2.21
CA ASP A 86 6.66 8.83 -3.24
C ASP A 86 7.03 10.28 -2.89
N ASN A 87 7.87 10.89 -3.72
CA ASN A 87 8.31 12.28 -3.58
C ASN A 87 7.19 13.34 -3.73
N PHE A 88 5.94 12.92 -3.91
CA PHE A 88 4.73 13.76 -3.88
C PHE A 88 3.85 13.46 -2.65
N ALA A 89 4.39 12.76 -1.64
CA ALA A 89 3.68 12.33 -0.43
C ALA A 89 2.46 11.44 -0.71
N ARG A 90 2.51 10.66 -1.80
CA ARG A 90 1.47 9.69 -2.15
C ARG A 90 1.88 8.30 -1.72
N ILE A 91 0.98 7.53 -1.13
CA ILE A 91 1.27 6.14 -0.76
C ILE A 91 1.55 5.34 -2.04
N SER A 92 2.71 4.69 -2.05
CA SER A 92 3.22 3.89 -3.16
C SER A 92 3.28 2.39 -2.84
N GLY A 93 3.45 2.06 -1.55
CA GLY A 93 3.49 0.68 -1.08
C GLY A 93 3.22 0.54 0.41
N ILE A 94 2.88 -0.68 0.80
CA ILE A 94 2.69 -1.13 2.18
C ILE A 94 3.54 -2.38 2.36
N GLU A 95 4.42 -2.35 3.34
CA GLU A 95 5.24 -3.50 3.75
C GLU A 95 4.71 -4.06 5.06
N LEU A 96 4.38 -5.35 5.04
CA LEU A 96 3.80 -6.08 6.16
C LEU A 96 4.79 -7.15 6.61
N PHE A 97 5.01 -7.26 7.92
CA PHE A 97 5.95 -8.24 8.49
C PHE A 97 5.23 -9.23 9.38
N HIS A 98 5.59 -10.51 9.26
CA HIS A 98 5.09 -11.57 10.14
C HIS A 98 3.55 -11.69 10.16
N ARG A 99 2.91 -11.48 9.00
CA ARG A 99 1.44 -11.54 8.82
C ARG A 99 0.99 -12.70 7.93
N PRO A 100 1.16 -13.97 8.35
CA PRO A 100 0.75 -15.13 7.55
C PRO A 100 -0.77 -15.17 7.32
N ASP A 101 -1.56 -14.56 8.22
CA ASP A 101 -3.01 -14.41 8.08
C ASP A 101 -3.40 -13.54 6.88
N LEU A 102 -2.58 -12.55 6.55
CA LEU A 102 -2.80 -11.65 5.42
C LEU A 102 -2.30 -12.25 4.11
N LEU A 103 -1.21 -13.04 4.15
CA LEU A 103 -0.69 -13.76 2.98
C LEU A 103 -1.77 -14.63 2.34
N ALA A 104 -2.45 -15.47 3.12
CA ALA A 104 -3.51 -16.35 2.62
C ALA A 104 -4.67 -15.58 1.96
N LYS A 105 -5.02 -14.39 2.48
CA LYS A 105 -6.04 -13.51 1.89
C LYS A 105 -5.59 -12.94 0.54
N LEU A 106 -4.32 -12.58 0.42
CA LEU A 106 -3.73 -12.04 -0.83
C LEU A 106 -3.54 -13.14 -1.90
N GLU A 107 -3.16 -14.36 -1.51
CA GLU A 107 -3.10 -15.52 -2.40
C GLU A 107 -4.47 -15.81 -3.03
N ALA A 108 -5.54 -15.77 -2.24
CA ALA A 108 -6.90 -15.95 -2.72
C ALA A 108 -7.36 -14.87 -3.73
N LEU A 109 -6.71 -13.69 -3.78
CA LEU A 109 -6.97 -12.69 -4.83
C LEU A 109 -6.36 -13.09 -6.17
N SER A 110 -5.13 -13.62 -6.13
CA SER A 110 -4.40 -14.03 -7.33
C SER A 110 -5.12 -15.19 -8.04
N ASP A 111 -5.71 -16.11 -7.28
CA ASP A 111 -6.51 -17.22 -7.82
C ASP A 111 -7.81 -16.77 -8.50
N ARG A 112 -8.32 -15.57 -8.15
CA ARG A 112 -9.53 -14.98 -8.75
C ARG A 112 -9.25 -14.10 -9.97
N ALA A 113 -7.97 -13.88 -10.29
CA ALA A 113 -7.53 -13.12 -11.45
C ALA A 113 -7.27 -14.00 -12.69
N CYS A 114 -7.41 -15.32 -12.57
CA CYS A 114 -7.38 -16.30 -13.66
C CYS A 114 -8.78 -16.64 -14.18
#